data_AF-A0A933KWC5-F1
#
_entry.id   AF-A0A933KWC5-F1
#
_cell.length_a   1.000
_cell.length_b   1.000
_cell.length_c   1.000
_cell.angle_alpha   90.00
_cell.angle_beta   90.00
_cell.angle_gamma   90.00
#
_symmetry.space_group_name_H-M   'P 1'
#
loop_
_entity.id
_entity.type
_entity.pdbx_description
1 polymer ?
#
loop_
_entity_poly.entity_id
_entity_poly.type
_entity_poly.pdbx_seq_one_letter_code
_entity_poly.pdbx_strand_id
1 'polypeptide(L)'
;MKSAILLSVVFVLAARPASAQVDLTGEWSPRVYNTHMDIGDYTGIPLNEAGRLRAESWHPDQLDLPENLCRPHPIDIGLRVSVSQLRITTELDQETRQPVGLRLHVAWQEPEQVIYLDGRPHPSPNAPHKWSGFSTGRADRNTLVYTTTHLKEAYLTRTGVPKSVKATVTTRVHRYGDVLTMVFIIDDPAYLTAPYIRESSWVFDPNQIIPPFPCEITPDGAVVPAGRVPSFMPGQNDVMREFAAEYGLPIEGALGGEETLYPEYIKKMKTMKVAPRTTTQHYRRTQ
;
A
#
# COMPACT_ATOMS: atom_id res chain seq x y z
N MET A 1 56.82 34.63 43.16
CA MET A 1 55.40 34.38 43.44
C MET A 1 54.73 33.96 42.15
N LYS A 2 54.24 32.72 42.11
CA LYS A 2 53.57 32.09 40.97
C LYS A 2 52.09 32.43 41.05
N SER A 3 51.45 32.73 39.91
CA SER A 3 50.03 32.40 39.66
C SER A 3 49.78 32.51 38.15
N ALA A 4 49.80 31.35 37.50
CA ALA A 4 49.38 31.18 36.12
C ALA A 4 47.84 31.09 36.10
N ILE A 5 47.22 31.90 35.24
CA ILE A 5 45.77 31.86 34.98
C ILE A 5 45.51 30.65 34.10
N LEU A 6 44.84 29.64 34.65
CA LEU A 6 44.41 28.45 33.92
C LEU A 6 43.07 28.75 33.24
N LEU A 7 43.07 28.91 31.92
CA LEU A 7 41.87 29.10 31.12
C LEU A 7 41.25 27.72 30.84
N SER A 8 40.20 27.36 31.58
CA SER A 8 39.43 26.12 31.36
C SER A 8 38.55 26.27 30.11
N VAL A 9 38.99 25.72 28.98
CA VAL A 9 38.17 25.56 27.78
C VAL A 9 37.17 24.43 28.02
N VAL A 10 35.91 24.77 28.28
CA VAL A 10 34.80 23.82 28.32
C VAL A 10 34.45 23.46 26.88
N PHE A 11 34.96 22.32 26.40
CA PHE A 11 34.43 21.67 25.20
C PHE A 11 33.02 21.16 25.52
N VAL A 12 32.00 21.98 25.21
CA VAL A 12 30.62 21.49 25.10
C VAL A 12 30.61 20.59 23.87
N LEU A 13 30.88 19.30 24.07
CA LEU A 13 30.49 18.26 23.13
C LEU A 13 28.99 18.41 22.96
N ALA A 14 28.57 19.05 21.87
CA ALA A 14 27.22 18.91 21.36
C ALA A 14 27.06 17.43 21.06
N ALA A 15 26.57 16.67 22.04
CA ALA A 15 26.12 15.31 21.85
C ALA A 15 24.99 15.41 20.83
N ARG A 16 25.34 15.27 19.55
CA ARG A 16 24.35 14.95 18.53
C ARG A 16 23.69 13.69 19.04
N PRO A 17 22.37 13.65 19.21
CA PRO A 17 21.72 12.39 19.50
C PRO A 17 22.15 11.44 18.40
N ALA A 18 22.92 10.42 18.76
CA ALA A 18 23.13 9.28 17.89
C ALA A 18 21.77 8.60 17.84
N SER A 19 20.93 9.03 16.90
CA SER A 19 19.76 8.26 16.52
C SER A 19 20.32 6.92 16.06
N ALA A 20 20.17 5.89 16.89
CA ALA A 20 20.37 4.52 16.47
C ALA A 20 19.29 4.22 15.42
N GLN A 21 19.51 4.71 14.20
CA GLN A 21 18.67 4.39 13.06
C GLN A 21 18.82 2.90 12.85
N VAL A 22 17.72 2.19 13.02
CA VAL A 22 17.66 0.78 12.65
C VAL A 22 17.94 0.72 11.16
N ASP A 23 19.01 0.01 10.79
CA ASP A 23 19.33 -0.22 9.38
C ASP A 23 18.20 -1.05 8.76
N LEU A 24 17.61 -0.54 7.69
CA LEU A 24 16.52 -1.21 6.96
C LEU A 24 17.02 -1.83 5.65
N THR A 25 18.28 -1.58 5.28
CA THR A 25 18.84 -2.07 4.02
C THR A 25 18.92 -3.60 4.01
N GLY A 26 18.78 -4.16 2.81
CA GLY A 26 18.87 -5.59 2.58
C GLY A 26 17.73 -6.13 1.73
N GLU A 27 17.67 -7.45 1.73
CA GLU A 27 16.72 -8.25 0.98
C GLU A 27 15.69 -8.85 1.94
N TRP A 28 14.43 -8.73 1.58
CA TRP A 28 13.28 -9.00 2.44
C TRP A 28 12.26 -9.85 1.70
N SER A 29 12.06 -11.08 2.17
CA SER A 29 11.12 -12.05 1.61
C SER A 29 9.74 -11.92 2.27
N PRO A 30 8.64 -11.83 1.51
CA PRO A 30 7.33 -11.46 2.04
C PRO A 30 6.72 -12.59 2.86
N ARG A 31 6.10 -12.22 3.99
CA ARG A 31 5.22 -13.12 4.72
C ARG A 31 3.83 -13.04 4.07
N VAL A 32 3.36 -14.17 3.56
CA VAL A 32 2.06 -14.26 2.88
C VAL A 32 0.97 -14.54 3.91
N TYR A 33 0.14 -13.55 4.18
CA TYR A 33 -1.06 -13.66 5.02
C TYR A 33 -2.09 -12.61 4.58
N ASN A 34 -3.36 -12.82 4.91
CA ASN A 34 -4.46 -11.91 4.56
C ASN A 34 -4.51 -11.57 3.05
N THR A 35 -4.21 -12.54 2.19
CA THR A 35 -4.12 -12.35 0.73
C THR A 35 -5.40 -12.69 -0.03
N HIS A 36 -6.39 -13.29 0.66
CA HIS A 36 -7.72 -13.50 0.10
C HIS A 36 -8.33 -12.15 -0.29
N MET A 37 -8.87 -12.10 -1.51
CA MET A 37 -9.50 -10.93 -2.08
C MET A 37 -10.64 -11.42 -2.95
N ASP A 38 -11.84 -11.45 -2.37
CA ASP A 38 -13.05 -11.76 -3.11
C ASP A 38 -13.69 -10.46 -3.61
N ILE A 39 -14.37 -10.54 -4.76
CA ILE A 39 -15.18 -9.42 -5.22
C ILE A 39 -16.36 -9.28 -4.26
N GLY A 40 -16.59 -8.07 -3.76
CA GLY A 40 -17.59 -7.83 -2.72
C GLY A 40 -17.10 -8.01 -1.28
N ASP A 41 -15.85 -8.46 -1.05
CA ASP A 41 -15.22 -8.42 0.28
C ASP A 41 -14.50 -7.10 0.50
N TYR A 42 -15.22 -6.11 1.05
CA TYR A 42 -14.67 -4.82 1.46
C TYR A 42 -14.70 -4.67 2.99
N THR A 43 -14.70 -5.79 3.70
CA THR A 43 -14.66 -5.81 5.16
C THR A 43 -13.41 -5.10 5.68
N GLY A 44 -13.56 -4.30 6.73
CA GLY A 44 -12.46 -3.52 7.29
C GLY A 44 -12.00 -2.32 6.45
N ILE A 45 -12.67 -2.00 5.33
CA ILE A 45 -12.39 -0.80 4.53
C ILE A 45 -13.44 0.28 4.82
N PRO A 46 -13.06 1.47 5.31
CA PRO A 46 -14.02 2.53 5.66
C PRO A 46 -14.52 3.30 4.43
N LEU A 47 -15.15 2.60 3.48
CA LEU A 47 -15.64 3.21 2.25
C LEU A 47 -16.79 4.19 2.51
N ASN A 48 -16.72 5.35 1.84
CA ASN A 48 -17.88 6.22 1.66
C ASN A 48 -18.76 5.74 0.49
N GLU A 49 -19.86 6.43 0.23
CA GLU A 49 -20.77 6.07 -0.86
C GLU A 49 -20.11 6.14 -2.25
N ALA A 50 -19.31 7.17 -2.52
CA ALA A 50 -18.60 7.31 -3.79
C ALA A 50 -17.59 6.18 -4.01
N GLY A 51 -16.89 5.75 -2.95
CA GLY A 51 -15.97 4.61 -2.98
C GLY A 51 -16.68 3.31 -3.29
N ARG A 52 -17.85 3.06 -2.66
CA ARG A 52 -18.69 1.89 -2.95
C ARG A 52 -19.22 1.90 -4.39
N LEU A 53 -19.74 3.01 -4.88
CA LEU A 53 -20.26 3.12 -6.25
C LEU A 53 -19.15 2.88 -7.29
N ARG A 54 -17.96 3.43 -7.06
CA ARG A 54 -16.81 3.21 -7.93
C ARG A 54 -16.36 1.75 -7.92
N ALA A 55 -16.34 1.12 -6.75
CA ALA A 55 -16.01 -0.30 -6.62
C ALA A 55 -17.06 -1.20 -7.29
N GLU A 56 -18.35 -0.88 -7.17
CA GLU A 56 -19.45 -1.58 -7.84
C GLU A 56 -19.35 -1.51 -9.37
N SER A 57 -18.88 -0.39 -9.93
CA SER A 57 -18.70 -0.22 -11.37
C SER A 57 -17.51 -0.99 -11.97
N TRP A 58 -16.62 -1.53 -11.12
CA TRP A 58 -15.39 -2.19 -11.57
C TRP A 58 -15.67 -3.59 -12.13
N HIS A 59 -15.00 -3.94 -13.23
CA HIS A 59 -15.08 -5.25 -13.88
C HIS A 59 -13.70 -5.94 -13.87
N PRO A 60 -13.61 -7.26 -13.61
CA PRO A 60 -12.34 -8.00 -13.58
C PRO A 60 -11.46 -7.83 -14.83
N ASP A 61 -12.07 -7.89 -16.01
CA ASP A 61 -11.40 -7.70 -17.31
C ASP A 61 -10.69 -6.35 -17.47
N GLN A 62 -10.94 -5.36 -16.60
CA GLN A 62 -10.15 -4.13 -16.60
C GLN A 62 -8.67 -4.41 -16.32
N LEU A 63 -8.33 -5.46 -15.57
CA LEU A 63 -6.94 -5.85 -15.34
C LEU A 63 -6.26 -6.37 -16.62
N ASP A 64 -7.05 -6.89 -17.55
CA ASP A 64 -6.60 -7.49 -18.82
C ASP A 64 -6.64 -6.49 -19.99
N LEU A 65 -6.95 -5.22 -19.71
CA LEU A 65 -6.80 -4.13 -20.67
C LEU A 65 -5.32 -3.91 -20.99
N PRO A 66 -4.95 -3.68 -22.28
CA PRO A 66 -3.56 -3.39 -22.67
C PRO A 66 -2.90 -2.31 -21.82
N GLU A 67 -3.65 -1.26 -21.48
CA GLU A 67 -3.19 -0.11 -20.72
C GLU A 67 -2.93 -0.43 -19.23
N ASN A 68 -3.50 -1.51 -18.71
CA ASN A 68 -3.38 -1.92 -17.31
C ASN A 68 -2.42 -3.10 -17.10
N LEU A 69 -2.17 -3.94 -18.10
CA LEU A 69 -1.30 -5.12 -18.00
C LEU A 69 0.09 -4.76 -17.44
N CYS A 70 0.71 -3.72 -18.02
CA CYS A 70 2.06 -3.27 -17.65
C CYS A 70 2.08 -1.99 -16.82
N ARG A 71 0.94 -1.64 -16.24
CA ARG A 71 0.85 -0.50 -15.35
C ARG A 71 1.50 -0.86 -14.01
N PRO A 72 2.52 -0.13 -13.52
CA PRO A 72 3.10 -0.41 -12.21
C PRO A 72 2.05 -0.37 -11.10
N HIS A 73 2.20 -1.27 -10.12
CA HIS A 73 1.43 -1.19 -8.89
C HIS A 73 1.72 0.14 -8.17
N PRO A 74 0.71 0.83 -7.64
CA PRO A 74 0.94 1.85 -6.62
C PRO A 74 1.72 1.24 -5.47
N ILE A 75 2.63 2.00 -4.89
CA ILE A 75 3.62 1.43 -3.96
C ILE A 75 3.00 0.78 -2.72
N ASP A 76 1.93 1.36 -2.17
CA ASP A 76 1.18 0.85 -1.01
C ASP A 76 0.51 -0.51 -1.25
N ILE A 77 -0.03 -0.77 -2.46
CA ILE A 77 -0.56 -2.10 -2.80
C ILE A 77 0.54 -3.05 -3.26
N GLY A 78 1.57 -2.54 -3.95
CA GLY A 78 2.74 -3.30 -4.36
C GLY A 78 3.48 -3.93 -3.18
N LEU A 79 3.58 -3.21 -2.05
CA LEU A 79 4.14 -3.69 -0.79
C LEU A 79 3.21 -4.62 0.02
N ARG A 80 2.07 -5.05 -0.53
CA ARG A 80 1.10 -5.92 0.17
C ARG A 80 0.78 -7.22 -0.55
N VAL A 81 1.00 -7.27 -1.85
CA VAL A 81 0.67 -8.45 -2.65
C VAL A 81 1.61 -9.62 -2.36
N SER A 82 1.16 -10.87 -2.62
CA SER A 82 1.91 -12.10 -2.30
C SER A 82 3.28 -12.20 -2.98
N VAL A 83 3.49 -11.46 -4.07
CA VAL A 83 4.76 -11.38 -4.81
C VAL A 83 5.44 -10.03 -4.56
N SER A 84 5.67 -9.73 -3.28
CA SER A 84 6.26 -8.47 -2.81
C SER A 84 7.67 -8.64 -2.23
N GLN A 85 8.49 -9.53 -2.81
CA GLN A 85 9.93 -9.56 -2.53
C GLN A 85 10.48 -8.14 -2.63
N LEU A 86 11.11 -7.70 -1.55
CA LEU A 86 11.47 -6.31 -1.32
C LEU A 86 12.98 -6.21 -1.17
N ARG A 87 13.58 -5.32 -1.94
CA ARG A 87 14.96 -4.88 -1.77
C ARG A 87 14.93 -3.44 -1.26
N ILE A 88 15.68 -3.18 -0.18
CA ILE A 88 15.90 -1.83 0.34
C ILE A 88 17.39 -1.49 0.21
N THR A 89 17.70 -0.41 -0.48
CA THR A 89 19.07 0.11 -0.62
C THR A 89 19.16 1.56 -0.18
N THR A 90 20.39 2.02 0.07
CA THR A 90 20.65 3.45 0.31
C THR A 90 20.49 4.24 -0.98
N GLU A 91 19.66 5.28 -0.96
CA GLU A 91 19.59 6.25 -2.06
C GLU A 91 20.70 7.29 -1.88
N LEU A 92 21.47 7.50 -2.95
CA LEU A 92 22.54 8.50 -2.99
C LEU A 92 22.16 9.66 -3.90
N ASP A 93 22.52 10.87 -3.48
CA ASP A 93 22.54 12.02 -4.37
C ASP A 93 23.55 11.78 -5.52
N GLN A 94 23.15 12.08 -6.76
CA GLN A 94 23.96 11.72 -7.93
C GLN A 94 25.24 12.55 -8.03
N GLU A 95 25.23 13.81 -7.58
CA GLU A 95 26.36 14.73 -7.69
C GLU A 95 27.32 14.58 -6.49
N THR A 96 26.77 14.64 -5.28
CA THR A 96 27.54 14.67 -4.03
C THR A 96 27.87 13.27 -3.49
N ARG A 97 27.18 12.23 -3.99
CA ARG A 97 27.25 10.85 -3.49
C ARG A 97 26.88 10.69 -2.01
N GLN A 98 26.28 11.70 -1.40
CA GLN A 98 25.81 11.63 -0.02
C GLN A 98 24.52 10.81 0.08
N PRO A 99 24.32 10.06 1.18
CA PRO A 99 23.05 9.37 1.41
C PRO A 99 21.94 10.40 1.61
N VAL A 100 20.86 10.27 0.84
CA VAL A 100 19.68 11.15 0.91
C VAL A 100 18.42 10.41 1.31
N GLY A 101 18.46 9.08 1.39
CA GLY A 101 17.28 8.29 1.73
C GLY A 101 17.44 6.80 1.52
N LEU A 102 16.30 6.13 1.35
CA LEU A 102 16.20 4.72 1.03
C LEU A 102 15.47 4.52 -0.30
N ARG A 103 15.88 3.52 -1.07
CA ARG A 103 15.20 3.07 -2.28
C ARG A 103 14.61 1.69 -2.05
N LEU A 104 13.33 1.54 -2.35
CA LEU A 104 12.57 0.30 -2.30
C LEU A 104 12.34 -0.17 -3.74
N HIS A 105 12.67 -1.43 -3.98
CA HIS A 105 12.36 -2.16 -5.22
C HIS A 105 11.52 -3.39 -4.86
N VAL A 106 10.36 -3.56 -5.51
CA VAL A 106 9.45 -4.68 -5.27
C VAL A 106 9.33 -5.53 -6.53
N ALA A 107 9.30 -6.86 -6.41
CA ALA A 107 9.31 -7.76 -7.57
C ALA A 107 8.14 -7.58 -8.57
N TRP A 108 6.89 -7.62 -8.10
CA TRP A 108 5.74 -7.67 -9.03
C TRP A 108 5.39 -6.32 -9.64
N GLN A 109 5.45 -6.23 -10.97
CA GLN A 109 5.31 -4.99 -11.76
C GLN A 109 6.36 -3.91 -11.43
N GLU A 110 7.45 -4.30 -10.76
CA GLU A 110 8.64 -3.49 -10.46
C GLU A 110 8.38 -2.06 -9.94
N PRO A 111 7.49 -1.83 -8.96
CA PRO A 111 7.35 -0.49 -8.40
C PRO A 111 8.60 -0.09 -7.62
N GLU A 112 9.12 1.09 -7.96
CA GLU A 112 10.28 1.73 -7.34
C GLU A 112 9.84 2.93 -6.52
N GLN A 113 10.23 2.99 -5.24
CA GLN A 113 9.98 4.13 -4.37
C GLN A 113 11.28 4.63 -3.74
N VAL A 114 11.46 5.95 -3.73
CA VAL A 114 12.51 6.60 -2.95
C VAL A 114 11.86 7.31 -1.77
N ILE A 115 12.40 7.05 -0.57
CA ILE A 115 12.02 7.70 0.68
C ILE A 115 13.15 8.66 1.05
N TYR A 116 12.93 9.95 0.85
CA TYR A 116 13.92 10.98 1.15
C TYR A 116 13.96 11.31 2.65
N LEU A 117 15.15 11.35 3.22
CA LEU A 117 15.42 11.59 4.65
C LEU A 117 16.28 12.85 4.87
N ASP A 118 16.68 13.52 3.79
CA ASP A 118 17.56 14.69 3.79
C ASP A 118 16.84 16.02 4.07
N GLY A 119 15.54 15.98 4.37
CA GLY A 119 14.74 17.17 4.67
C GLY A 119 14.48 18.06 3.46
N ARG A 120 14.61 17.53 2.23
CA ARG A 120 14.33 18.29 1.01
C ARG A 120 12.90 18.85 0.98
N PRO A 121 12.66 19.97 0.27
CA PRO A 121 11.33 20.54 0.16
C PRO A 121 10.33 19.57 -0.45
N HIS A 122 9.09 19.62 0.05
CA HIS A 122 7.98 18.91 -0.54
C HIS A 122 7.64 19.54 -1.91
N PRO A 123 7.35 18.75 -2.96
CA PRO A 123 6.91 19.27 -4.24
C PRO A 123 5.62 20.09 -4.13
N SER A 124 5.47 21.03 -5.06
CA SER A 124 4.24 21.83 -5.26
C SER A 124 3.03 20.91 -5.48
N PRO A 125 1.81 21.30 -5.03
CA PRO A 125 0.59 20.53 -5.27
C PRO A 125 0.30 20.18 -6.74
N ASN A 126 0.89 20.90 -7.69
CA ASN A 126 0.72 20.67 -9.13
C ASN A 126 1.84 19.81 -9.74
N ALA A 127 2.77 19.28 -8.93
CA ALA A 127 3.83 18.44 -9.44
C ALA A 127 3.26 17.14 -10.05
N PRO A 128 3.93 16.53 -11.04
CA PRO A 128 3.40 15.31 -11.67
C PRO A 128 3.23 14.15 -10.68
N HIS A 129 2.07 13.51 -10.72
CA HIS A 129 1.80 12.33 -9.92
C HIS A 129 2.48 11.09 -10.50
N LYS A 130 3.02 10.24 -9.63
CA LYS A 130 3.72 8.99 -9.96
C LYS A 130 3.02 7.79 -9.32
N TRP A 131 3.26 6.58 -9.84
CA TRP A 131 2.75 5.35 -9.23
C TRP A 131 3.28 5.15 -7.80
N SER A 132 4.55 5.48 -7.57
CA SER A 132 5.19 5.45 -6.25
C SER A 132 5.10 6.74 -5.44
N GLY A 133 4.50 7.78 -6.03
CA GLY A 133 4.35 9.09 -5.40
C GLY A 133 5.67 9.80 -5.11
N PHE A 134 5.62 10.70 -4.13
CA PHE A 134 6.78 11.38 -3.55
C PHE A 134 6.78 11.13 -2.04
N SER A 135 7.90 10.68 -1.48
CA SER A 135 7.98 10.29 -0.08
C SER A 135 9.07 11.04 0.67
N THR A 136 8.71 11.56 1.84
CA THR A 136 9.66 12.13 2.81
C THR A 136 9.48 11.46 4.16
N GLY A 137 10.59 11.11 4.78
CA GLY A 137 10.61 10.35 6.02
C GLY A 137 11.44 11.00 7.10
N ARG A 138 11.23 10.52 8.32
CA ARG A 138 11.98 10.88 9.52
C ARG A 138 12.10 9.67 10.43
N ALA A 139 13.16 9.63 11.21
CA ALA A 139 13.25 8.69 12.32
C ALA A 139 12.32 9.15 13.46
N ASP A 140 11.57 8.20 14.00
CA ASP A 140 10.79 8.30 15.23
C ASP A 140 11.26 7.19 16.16
N ARG A 141 12.31 7.47 16.95
CA ARG A 141 13.04 6.45 17.73
C ARG A 141 13.56 5.34 16.81
N ASN A 142 13.09 4.10 16.99
CA ASN A 142 13.47 2.92 16.21
C ASN A 142 12.53 2.65 15.02
N THR A 143 11.67 3.61 14.68
CA THR A 143 10.70 3.50 13.59
C THR A 143 11.02 4.53 12.52
N LEU A 144 11.10 4.11 11.26
CA LEU A 144 11.07 5.06 10.15
C LEU A 144 9.59 5.41 9.89
N VAL A 145 9.25 6.70 9.94
CA VAL A 145 7.92 7.18 9.58
C VAL A 145 8.06 8.04 8.33
N TYR A 146 7.32 7.71 7.27
CA TYR A 146 7.33 8.50 6.05
C TYR A 146 5.92 8.74 5.52
N THR A 147 5.75 9.86 4.84
CA THR A 147 4.50 10.22 4.18
C THR A 147 4.71 10.24 2.68
N THR A 148 3.82 9.58 1.95
CA THR A 148 3.77 9.55 0.49
C THR A 148 2.54 10.29 -0.01
N THR A 149 2.75 11.23 -0.94
CA THR A 149 1.70 11.97 -1.66
C THR A 149 1.98 11.93 -3.17
N HIS A 150 1.28 12.76 -3.97
CA HIS A 150 1.46 12.83 -5.43
C HIS A 150 1.29 11.45 -6.11
N LEU A 151 0.37 10.65 -5.59
CA LEU A 151 0.06 9.32 -6.08
C LEU A 151 -0.91 9.41 -7.26
N LYS A 152 -0.67 8.62 -8.31
CA LYS A 152 -1.66 8.44 -9.38
C LYS A 152 -2.92 7.75 -8.84
N GLU A 153 -4.07 8.03 -9.47
CA GLU A 153 -5.31 7.28 -9.22
C GLU A 153 -5.05 5.79 -9.48
N ALA A 154 -5.55 4.96 -8.58
CA ALA A 154 -5.38 3.52 -8.64
C ALA A 154 -6.44 2.80 -7.78
N TYR A 155 -6.01 1.76 -7.06
CA TYR A 155 -6.89 0.90 -6.27
C TYR A 155 -6.26 0.53 -4.93
N LEU A 156 -7.11 0.35 -3.92
CA LEU A 156 -6.77 -0.23 -2.62
C LEU A 156 -6.87 -1.77 -2.67
N THR A 157 -7.68 -2.35 -3.54
CA THR A 157 -7.74 -3.80 -3.75
C THR A 157 -7.69 -4.11 -5.24
N ARG A 158 -7.23 -5.31 -5.61
CA ARG A 158 -7.32 -5.80 -7.00
C ARG A 158 -8.74 -6.27 -7.37
N THR A 159 -9.73 -6.00 -6.52
CA THR A 159 -11.15 -6.38 -6.64
C THR A 159 -12.08 -5.16 -6.65
N GLY A 160 -11.55 -4.01 -7.09
CA GLY A 160 -12.33 -2.84 -7.48
C GLY A 160 -12.30 -1.65 -6.53
N VAL A 161 -11.86 -1.81 -5.27
CA VAL A 161 -11.84 -0.68 -4.33
C VAL A 161 -10.87 0.40 -4.82
N PRO A 162 -11.33 1.63 -5.12
CA PRO A 162 -10.50 2.65 -5.74
C PRO A 162 -9.58 3.34 -4.72
N LYS A 163 -8.56 4.03 -5.25
CA LYS A 163 -7.76 5.02 -4.53
C LYS A 163 -7.59 6.26 -5.40
N SER A 164 -7.91 7.43 -4.87
CA SER A 164 -7.85 8.68 -5.60
C SER A 164 -6.46 9.32 -5.60
N VAL A 165 -6.29 10.35 -6.42
CA VAL A 165 -5.10 11.21 -6.43
C VAL A 165 -4.95 12.06 -5.16
N LYS A 166 -6.01 12.17 -4.34
CA LYS A 166 -6.01 12.92 -3.08
C LYS A 166 -5.51 12.07 -1.90
N ALA A 167 -5.17 10.80 -2.15
CA ALA A 167 -4.71 9.90 -1.12
C ALA A 167 -3.36 10.36 -0.53
N THR A 168 -3.27 10.30 0.80
CA THR A 168 -2.02 10.44 1.55
C THR A 168 -1.76 9.13 2.27
N VAL A 169 -0.55 8.60 2.15
CA VAL A 169 -0.16 7.36 2.82
C VAL A 169 0.92 7.69 3.84
N THR A 170 0.61 7.48 5.12
CA THR A 170 1.62 7.51 6.18
C THR A 170 2.04 6.09 6.49
N THR A 171 3.31 5.77 6.27
CA THR A 171 3.87 4.45 6.53
C THR A 171 4.79 4.49 7.74
N ARG A 172 4.62 3.52 8.64
CA ARG A 172 5.51 3.27 9.77
C ARG A 172 6.25 1.96 9.54
N VAL A 173 7.57 2.02 9.50
CA VAL A 173 8.45 0.87 9.25
C VAL A 173 9.14 0.49 10.56
N HIS A 174 8.91 -0.74 10.98
CA HIS A 174 9.47 -1.33 12.18
C HIS A 174 10.35 -2.51 11.78
N ARG A 175 11.55 -2.61 12.36
CA ARG A 175 12.39 -3.80 12.22
C ARG A 175 12.68 -4.39 13.59
N TYR A 176 12.40 -5.68 13.74
CA TYR A 176 12.62 -6.48 14.94
C TYR A 176 13.52 -7.67 14.56
N GLY A 177 14.83 -7.49 14.68
CA GLY A 177 15.81 -8.49 14.21
C GLY A 177 15.66 -8.72 12.71
N ASP A 178 15.26 -9.94 12.36
CA ASP A 178 15.07 -10.40 10.98
C ASP A 178 13.63 -10.23 10.48
N VAL A 179 12.76 -9.54 11.22
CA VAL A 179 11.39 -9.24 10.78
C VAL A 179 11.26 -7.75 10.50
N LEU A 180 10.81 -7.41 9.30
CA LEU A 180 10.43 -6.06 8.89
C LEU A 180 8.91 -5.98 8.80
N THR A 181 8.30 -4.99 9.42
CA THR A 181 6.86 -4.75 9.37
C THR A 181 6.60 -3.32 8.92
N MET A 182 5.74 -3.16 7.92
CA MET A 182 5.25 -1.86 7.47
C MET A 182 3.77 -1.74 7.77
N VAL A 183 3.39 -0.69 8.51
CA VAL A 183 2.00 -0.30 8.74
C VAL A 183 1.69 0.88 7.83
N PHE A 184 0.70 0.71 6.96
CA PHE A 184 0.20 1.74 6.06
C PHE A 184 -1.06 2.35 6.66
N ILE A 185 -1.10 3.66 6.77
CA ILE A 185 -2.25 4.45 7.19
C ILE A 185 -2.64 5.30 5.99
N ILE A 186 -3.76 4.96 5.35
CA ILE A 186 -4.18 5.55 4.08
C ILE A 186 -5.38 6.45 4.31
N ASP A 187 -5.17 7.76 4.10
CA ASP A 187 -6.22 8.76 4.11
C ASP A 187 -6.61 9.10 2.67
N ASP A 188 -7.86 8.88 2.29
CA ASP A 188 -8.37 9.25 0.97
C ASP A 188 -9.78 9.86 1.09
N PRO A 189 -9.90 11.18 1.25
CA PRO A 189 -11.20 11.82 1.49
C PRO A 189 -12.16 11.72 0.29
N ALA A 190 -11.69 11.28 -0.88
CA ALA A 190 -12.59 11.07 -2.02
C ALA A 190 -13.42 9.79 -1.85
N TYR A 191 -12.85 8.74 -1.25
CA TYR A 191 -13.45 7.40 -1.22
C TYR A 191 -13.58 6.77 0.17
N LEU A 192 -12.92 7.33 1.19
CA LEU A 192 -12.91 6.82 2.55
C LEU A 192 -13.50 7.84 3.53
N THR A 193 -14.14 7.38 4.59
CA THR A 193 -14.62 8.24 5.70
C THR A 193 -13.66 8.25 6.90
N ALA A 194 -12.78 7.26 7.01
CA ALA A 194 -11.76 7.15 8.05
C ALA A 194 -10.44 6.61 7.45
N PRO A 195 -9.30 6.73 8.16
CA PRO A 195 -8.05 6.17 7.70
C PRO A 195 -8.16 4.66 7.53
N TYR A 196 -7.71 4.15 6.39
CA TYR A 196 -7.62 2.72 6.16
C TYR A 196 -6.24 2.21 6.57
N ILE A 197 -6.22 1.32 7.58
CA ILE A 197 -4.98 0.83 8.18
C ILE A 197 -4.72 -0.62 7.73
N ARG A 198 -3.50 -0.89 7.29
CA ARG A 198 -3.04 -2.22 6.87
C ARG A 198 -1.61 -2.48 7.30
N GLU A 199 -1.24 -3.74 7.31
CA GLU A 199 0.10 -4.20 7.66
C GLU A 199 0.59 -5.23 6.64
N SER A 200 1.88 -5.14 6.30
CA SER A 200 2.63 -6.18 5.61
C SER A 200 3.93 -6.46 6.37
N SER A 201 4.41 -7.70 6.33
CA SER A 201 5.65 -8.10 6.99
C SER A 201 6.54 -8.93 6.07
N TRP A 202 7.84 -8.86 6.31
CA TRP A 202 8.88 -9.59 5.59
C TRP A 202 9.87 -10.20 6.57
N VAL A 203 10.56 -11.24 6.12
CA VAL A 203 11.71 -11.84 6.80
C VAL A 203 12.97 -11.51 6.03
N PHE A 204 14.04 -11.15 6.74
CA PHE A 204 15.35 -10.90 6.15
C PHE A 204 15.84 -12.16 5.44
N ASP A 205 16.15 -12.05 4.15
CA ASP A 205 16.62 -13.15 3.31
C ASP A 205 17.81 -12.67 2.46
N PRO A 206 19.05 -12.78 2.96
CA PRO A 206 20.24 -12.29 2.25
C PRO A 206 20.53 -13.06 0.96
N ASN A 207 19.85 -14.20 0.72
CA ASN A 207 20.01 -14.99 -0.50
C ASN A 207 18.90 -14.73 -1.52
N GLN A 208 17.92 -13.87 -1.21
CA GLN A 208 16.86 -13.52 -2.13
C GLN A 208 17.44 -12.88 -3.39
N ILE A 209 16.96 -13.35 -4.52
CA ILE A 209 17.19 -12.76 -5.84
C ILE A 209 15.83 -12.37 -6.40
N ILE A 210 15.66 -11.09 -6.68
CA ILE A 210 14.48 -10.58 -7.39
C ILE A 210 14.80 -10.68 -8.90
N PRO A 211 14.19 -11.64 -9.64
CA PRO A 211 14.35 -11.70 -11.09
C PRO A 211 13.64 -10.51 -11.74
N PRO A 212 14.03 -10.12 -12.97
CA PRO A 212 13.28 -9.13 -13.72
C PRO A 212 11.84 -9.60 -13.95
N PHE A 213 10.91 -8.66 -13.98
CA PHE A 213 9.52 -8.88 -14.33
C PHE A 213 9.26 -8.37 -15.75
N PRO A 214 9.51 -9.18 -16.82
CA PRO A 214 9.23 -8.76 -18.18
C PRO A 214 7.72 -8.62 -18.35
N CYS A 215 7.23 -7.38 -18.33
CA CYS A 215 5.85 -7.14 -18.67
C CYS A 215 5.71 -7.04 -20.19
N GLU A 216 5.10 -8.06 -20.77
CA GLU A 216 4.78 -8.13 -22.18
C GLU A 216 3.27 -8.30 -22.33
N ILE A 217 2.69 -7.62 -23.32
CA ILE A 217 1.33 -7.92 -23.76
C ILE A 217 1.42 -9.28 -24.45
N THR A 218 0.58 -10.23 -24.05
CA THR A 218 0.59 -11.59 -24.60
C THR A 218 0.46 -11.58 -26.13
N PRO A 219 1.19 -12.46 -26.86
CA PRO A 219 1.11 -12.54 -28.32
C PRO A 219 -0.31 -12.80 -28.85
N ASP A 220 -1.16 -13.44 -28.04
CA ASP A 220 -2.58 -13.70 -28.33
C ASP A 220 -3.44 -12.43 -28.33
N GLY A 221 -2.84 -11.26 -28.08
CA GLY A 221 -3.51 -9.97 -27.99
C GLY A 221 -4.12 -9.72 -26.60
N ALA A 222 -4.84 -8.61 -26.47
CA ALA A 222 -5.63 -8.35 -25.27
C ALA A 222 -6.92 -9.17 -25.28
N VAL A 223 -7.27 -9.73 -24.13
CA VAL A 223 -8.54 -10.46 -23.91
C VAL A 223 -9.73 -9.55 -24.20
N VAL A 224 -9.57 -8.24 -23.99
CA VAL A 224 -10.59 -7.23 -24.24
C VAL A 224 -10.42 -6.60 -25.63
N PRO A 225 -11.47 -6.58 -26.48
CA PRO A 225 -11.42 -5.92 -27.78
C PRO A 225 -11.14 -4.42 -27.67
N ALA A 226 -10.41 -3.87 -28.65
CA ALA A 226 -10.13 -2.45 -28.75
C ALA A 226 -11.42 -1.60 -28.75
N GLY A 227 -11.38 -0.43 -28.09
CA GLY A 227 -12.52 0.49 -28.00
C GLY A 227 -13.55 0.12 -26.93
N ARG A 228 -13.33 -0.94 -26.15
CA ARG A 228 -14.20 -1.33 -25.03
C ARG A 228 -13.47 -1.15 -23.70
N VAL A 229 -14.13 -0.49 -22.75
CA VAL A 229 -13.71 -0.43 -21.34
C VAL A 229 -14.76 -1.16 -20.51
N PRO A 230 -14.52 -2.41 -20.09
CA PRO A 230 -15.47 -3.19 -19.30
C PRO A 230 -15.85 -2.47 -18.01
N SER A 231 -17.14 -2.38 -17.72
CA SER A 231 -17.68 -1.83 -16.48
C SER A 231 -19.10 -2.35 -16.25
N PHE A 232 -19.54 -2.37 -15.00
CA PHE A 232 -20.94 -2.58 -14.66
C PHE A 232 -21.66 -1.24 -14.55
N MET A 233 -22.90 -1.18 -15.03
CA MET A 233 -23.79 -0.05 -14.73
C MET A 233 -24.21 -0.10 -13.25
N PRO A 234 -24.60 1.03 -12.63
CA PRO A 234 -25.08 1.04 -11.25
C PRO A 234 -26.19 0.01 -11.02
N GLY A 235 -26.04 -0.83 -9.99
CA GLY A 235 -27.00 -1.89 -9.64
C GLY A 235 -26.93 -3.16 -10.49
N GLN A 236 -26.03 -3.26 -11.46
CA GLN A 236 -25.91 -4.42 -12.37
C GLN A 236 -24.73 -5.36 -12.05
N ASN A 237 -23.98 -5.11 -10.97
CA ASN A 237 -22.89 -5.98 -10.56
C ASN A 237 -23.37 -7.04 -9.56
N ASP A 238 -23.86 -8.15 -10.09
CA ASP A 238 -24.41 -9.24 -9.27
C ASP A 238 -23.33 -9.99 -8.45
N VAL A 239 -22.06 -9.93 -8.90
CA VAL A 239 -20.91 -10.59 -8.25
C VAL A 239 -20.62 -10.01 -6.87
N MET A 240 -20.98 -8.74 -6.62
CA MET A 240 -20.79 -8.07 -5.33
C MET A 240 -21.47 -8.77 -4.15
N ARG A 241 -22.43 -9.66 -4.42
CA ARG A 241 -23.20 -10.38 -3.41
C ARG A 241 -22.60 -11.74 -3.07
N GLU A 242 -21.72 -12.28 -3.92
CA GLU A 242 -21.24 -13.66 -3.83
C GLU A 242 -20.49 -13.91 -2.52
N PHE A 243 -19.54 -13.05 -2.17
CA PHE A 243 -18.82 -13.15 -0.90
C PHE A 243 -19.78 -13.16 0.30
N ALA A 244 -20.72 -12.22 0.36
CA ALA A 244 -21.68 -12.17 1.46
C ALA A 244 -22.56 -13.44 1.53
N ALA A 245 -23.01 -13.95 0.38
CA ALA A 245 -23.79 -15.18 0.31
C ALA A 245 -22.97 -16.42 0.72
N GLU A 246 -21.70 -16.51 0.31
CA GLU A 246 -20.82 -17.64 0.64
C GLU A 246 -20.55 -17.77 2.13
N TYR A 247 -20.36 -16.63 2.81
CA TYR A 247 -20.05 -16.58 4.23
C TYR A 247 -21.29 -16.37 5.12
N GLY A 248 -22.49 -16.23 4.55
CA GLY A 248 -23.72 -15.99 5.31
C GLY A 248 -23.69 -14.64 6.04
N LEU A 249 -23.21 -13.60 5.37
CA LEU A 249 -23.14 -12.22 5.86
C LEU A 249 -24.27 -11.38 5.24
N PRO A 250 -24.76 -10.34 5.95
CA PRO A 250 -25.50 -9.26 5.33
C PRO A 250 -24.64 -8.57 4.27
N ILE A 251 -25.20 -8.30 3.08
CA ILE A 251 -24.46 -7.70 1.96
C ILE A 251 -23.91 -6.33 2.36
N GLU A 252 -24.73 -5.52 3.05
CA GLU A 252 -24.32 -4.21 3.55
C GLU A 252 -23.15 -4.30 4.53
N GLY A 253 -23.02 -5.41 5.27
CA GLY A 253 -21.88 -5.64 6.16
C GLY A 253 -20.59 -6.04 5.46
N ALA A 254 -20.68 -6.61 4.24
CA ALA A 254 -19.53 -7.00 3.44
C ALA A 254 -18.94 -5.84 2.62
N LEU A 255 -19.76 -4.84 2.26
CA LEU A 255 -19.38 -3.75 1.35
C LEU A 255 -18.66 -2.56 2.03
N GLY A 256 -18.09 -2.79 3.22
CA GLY A 256 -17.30 -1.81 3.95
C GLY A 256 -18.11 -0.65 4.53
N GLY A 257 -17.40 0.34 5.08
CA GLY A 257 -17.96 1.50 5.78
C GLY A 257 -17.34 1.66 7.17
N GLU A 258 -17.29 2.88 7.68
CA GLU A 258 -16.62 3.15 8.96
C GLU A 258 -17.25 2.45 10.14
N GLU A 259 -18.58 2.34 10.19
CA GLU A 259 -19.25 1.60 11.26
C GLU A 259 -18.82 0.13 11.28
N THR A 260 -18.43 -0.46 10.15
CA THR A 260 -18.01 -1.87 10.06
C THR A 260 -16.59 -2.11 10.56
N LEU A 261 -15.82 -1.05 10.86
CA LEU A 261 -14.49 -1.16 11.47
C LEU A 261 -14.55 -1.62 12.93
N TYR A 262 -15.69 -1.39 13.60
CA TYR A 262 -15.81 -1.54 15.04
C TYR A 262 -16.55 -2.85 15.41
N PRO A 263 -16.08 -3.60 16.42
CA PRO A 263 -16.70 -4.87 16.83
C PRO A 263 -18.19 -4.76 17.18
N GLU A 264 -18.64 -3.59 17.62
CA GLU A 264 -20.03 -3.30 17.97
C GLU A 264 -20.99 -3.48 16.79
N TYR A 265 -20.50 -3.34 15.55
CA TYR A 265 -21.28 -3.52 14.33
C TYR A 265 -21.91 -4.90 14.21
N ILE A 266 -21.29 -5.92 14.82
CA ILE A 266 -21.82 -7.28 14.90
C ILE A 266 -23.25 -7.30 15.48
N LYS A 267 -23.57 -6.39 16.41
CA LYS A 267 -24.93 -6.28 16.97
C LYS A 267 -25.95 -5.84 15.91
N LYS A 268 -25.57 -4.89 15.05
CA LYS A 268 -26.40 -4.42 13.93
C LYS A 268 -26.53 -5.49 12.85
N MET A 269 -25.45 -6.21 12.53
CA MET A 269 -25.49 -7.30 11.54
C MET A 269 -26.49 -8.40 11.91
N LYS A 270 -26.65 -8.72 13.20
CA LYS A 270 -27.62 -9.73 13.68
C LYS A 270 -29.08 -9.37 13.40
N THR A 271 -29.40 -8.09 13.15
CA THR A 271 -30.75 -7.65 12.81
C THR A 271 -30.98 -7.53 11.31
N MET A 272 -29.95 -7.73 10.49
CA MET A 272 -30.02 -7.59 9.04
C MET A 272 -30.47 -8.88 8.36
N LYS A 273 -31.00 -8.75 7.14
CA LYS A 273 -31.32 -9.91 6.31
C LYS A 273 -30.03 -10.51 5.75
N VAL A 274 -29.93 -11.83 5.81
CA VAL A 274 -28.81 -12.60 5.30
C VAL A 274 -29.31 -13.46 4.15
N ALA A 275 -28.60 -13.43 3.02
CA ALA A 275 -28.92 -14.34 1.92
C ALA A 275 -28.65 -15.79 2.34
N PRO A 276 -29.45 -16.78 1.88
CA PRO A 276 -29.18 -18.18 2.18
C PRO A 276 -27.75 -18.54 1.79
N ARG A 277 -27.02 -19.19 2.71
CA ARG A 277 -25.63 -19.55 2.46
C ARG A 277 -25.54 -20.54 1.30
N THR A 278 -24.79 -20.17 0.28
CA THR A 278 -24.50 -21.03 -0.88
C THR A 278 -23.00 -21.23 -0.96
N THR A 279 -22.51 -22.47 -1.09
CA THR A 279 -21.15 -22.71 -1.60
C THR A 279 -21.11 -22.35 -3.08
N THR A 280 -20.86 -21.09 -3.39
CA THR A 280 -20.49 -20.65 -4.74
C THR A 280 -19.12 -21.24 -5.05
N GLN A 281 -19.03 -22.25 -5.92
CA GLN A 281 -17.75 -22.73 -6.45
C GLN A 281 -17.10 -21.71 -7.42
N HIS A 282 -17.71 -20.55 -7.64
CA HIS A 282 -17.28 -19.57 -8.61
C HIS A 282 -16.16 -18.70 -8.03
N TYR A 283 -15.10 -18.53 -8.83
CA TYR A 283 -13.86 -17.83 -8.50
C TYR A 283 -12.87 -18.53 -7.56
N ARG A 284 -12.70 -19.86 -7.68
CA ARG A 284 -11.32 -20.39 -7.57
C ARG A 284 -10.53 -19.91 -8.78
N ARG A 285 -9.95 -18.70 -8.72
CA ARG A 285 -8.72 -18.49 -9.49
C ARG A 285 -7.74 -19.52 -8.95
N THR A 286 -7.41 -20.53 -9.75
CA THR A 286 -6.17 -21.28 -9.57
C THR A 286 -5.07 -20.25 -9.34
N GLN A 287 -4.53 -20.26 -8.12
CA GLN A 287 -3.47 -19.34 -7.70
C GLN A 287 -2.27 -19.47 -8.62
#